data_AF-A0A550H1F7-F1
#
_entry.id   AF-A0A550H1F7-F1
#
_cell.length_a   1.000
_cell.length_b   1.000
_cell.length_c   1.000
_cell.angle_alpha   90.00
_cell.angle_beta   90.00
_cell.angle_gamma   90.00
#
_symmetry.space_group_name_H-M   'P 1'
#
loop_
_entity.id
_entity.type
_entity.pdbx_description
1 polymer ?
#
loop_
_entity_poly.entity_id
_entity_poly.type
_entity_poly.pdbx_seq_one_letter_code
_entity_poly.pdbx_strand_id
1 'polypeptide(L)' 'MGFSEYLRNQPSQKEIEERLKGFSSWIEVNLDNIGFNLEQARMLSGAEIIPCLKKNAYAHGLAPVTGYLMSRGV' A
#
# COMPACT_ATOMS: atom_id res chain seq x y z
N MET A 1 4.95 0.82 16.76
CA MET A 1 4.34 -0.16 15.85
C MET A 1 5.40 -0.53 14.82
N GLY A 2 5.75 -1.82 14.73
CA GLY A 2 6.78 -2.29 13.79
C GLY A 2 6.26 -2.27 12.36
N PHE A 3 7.17 -2.14 11.38
CA PHE A 3 6.83 -2.34 9.98
C PHE A 3 6.06 -3.66 9.79
N SER A 4 5.07 -3.67 8.89
CA SER A 4 4.41 -4.91 8.51
C SER A 4 5.45 -5.93 8.03
N GLU A 5 5.31 -7.20 8.42
CA GLU A 5 6.15 -8.29 7.93
C GLU A 5 6.15 -8.36 6.40
N TYR A 6 5.02 -8.01 5.78
CA TYR A 6 4.92 -7.86 4.33
C TYR A 6 5.96 -6.88 3.78
N LEU A 7 6.08 -5.68 4.36
CA LEU A 7 6.99 -4.64 3.87
C LEU A 7 8.46 -5.01 4.11
N ARG A 8 8.77 -5.76 5.18
CA ARG A 8 10.13 -6.26 5.42
C ARG A 8 10.56 -7.33 4.42
N ASN A 9 9.60 -8.10 3.90
CA ASN A 9 9.86 -9.22 3.00
C ASN A 9 9.63 -8.85 1.53
N GLN A 10 9.70 -7.56 1.17
CA GLN A 10 9.61 -7.15 -0.23
C GLN A 10 10.85 -7.56 -1.03
N PRO A 11 10.69 -7.95 -2.30
CA PRO A 11 11.82 -8.26 -3.17
C PRO A 11 12.72 -7.05 -3.33
N SER A 12 14.02 -7.30 -3.48
CA SER A 12 14.99 -6.29 -3.90
C SER A 12 14.65 -5.76 -5.31
N GLN A 13 15.18 -4.58 -5.65
CA GLN A 13 15.01 -4.00 -6.97
C GLN A 13 15.42 -4.97 -8.09
N LYS A 14 16.55 -5.66 -7.94
CA LYS A 14 17.02 -6.65 -8.92
C LYS A 14 16.02 -7.79 -9.12
N GLU A 15 15.44 -8.31 -8.04
CA GLU A 15 14.42 -9.37 -8.13
C GLU A 15 13.12 -8.87 -8.77
N ILE A 16 12.74 -7.61 -8.51
CA ILE A 16 11.59 -6.98 -9.17
C ILE A 16 11.85 -6.90 -10.68
N GLU A 17 13.01 -6.37 -11.09
CA GLU A 17 13.40 -6.26 -12.50
C GLU A 17 13.39 -7.63 -13.20
N GLU A 18 13.92 -8.68 -12.57
CA GLU A 18 13.86 -10.04 -13.10
C GLU A 18 12.42 -10.56 -13.23
N ARG A 19 11.56 -10.34 -12.22
CA ARG A 19 10.14 -10.73 -12.26
C ARG A 19 9.36 -9.99 -13.35
N LEU A 20 9.75 -8.74 -13.64
CA LEU A 20 9.08 -7.89 -14.64
C LEU A 20 9.36 -8.30 -16.09
N LYS A 21 10.46 -9.02 -16.37
CA LYS A 21 10.85 -9.40 -17.75
C LYS A 21 9.77 -10.18 -18.53
N GLY A 22 8.84 -10.84 -17.83
CA GLY A 22 7.73 -11.58 -18.44
C GLY A 22 6.49 -10.74 -18.77
N PHE A 23 6.47 -9.44 -18.46
CA PHE A 23 5.29 -8.59 -18.59
C PHE A 23 5.55 -7.41 -19.53
N SER A 24 4.58 -7.10 -20.40
CA SER A 24 4.65 -5.95 -21.32
C SER A 24 4.23 -4.62 -20.69
N SER A 25 3.65 -4.65 -19.48
CA SER A 25 3.12 -3.47 -18.79
C SER A 25 2.98 -3.74 -17.29
N TRP A 26 3.06 -2.68 -16.48
CA TRP A 26 2.82 -2.74 -15.04
C TRP A 26 2.00 -1.54 -14.56
N ILE A 27 1.50 -1.62 -13.32
CA ILE A 27 0.87 -0.52 -12.61
C ILE A 27 1.81 -0.13 -11.47
N GLU A 28 2.17 1.15 -11.42
CA GLU A 28 2.91 1.71 -10.30
C GLU A 28 1.94 2.32 -9.28
N VAL A 29 2.08 1.91 -8.02
CA VAL A 29 1.23 2.38 -6.92
C VAL A 29 2.10 3.10 -5.91
N ASN A 30 1.91 4.41 -5.80
CA ASN A 30 2.60 5.23 -4.82
C ASN A 30 1.89 5.18 -3.46
N LEU A 31 2.49 4.48 -2.49
CA LEU A 31 1.94 4.34 -1.15
C LEU A 31 1.96 5.65 -0.35
N ASP A 32 2.88 6.57 -0.62
CA ASP A 32 2.92 7.87 0.05
C ASP A 32 1.71 8.73 -0.31
N ASN A 33 1.19 8.62 -1.54
CA ASN A 33 -0.08 9.26 -1.91
C ASN A 33 -1.28 8.66 -1.15
N ILE A 34 -1.25 7.36 -0.85
CA ILE A 34 -2.27 6.74 0.01
C ILE A 34 -2.14 7.27 1.44
N GLY A 35 -0.92 7.41 1.95
CA GLY A 35 -0.64 8.03 3.25
C GLY A 35 -1.13 9.46 3.34
N PHE A 36 -0.84 10.28 2.32
CA PHE A 36 -1.37 11.64 2.22
C PHE A 36 -2.90 11.65 2.28
N ASN A 37 -3.57 10.81 1.50
CA ASN A 37 -5.03 10.71 1.48
C ASN A 37 -5.61 10.26 2.83
N LEU A 38 -4.93 9.37 3.55
CA LEU A 38 -5.31 8.98 4.90
C LEU A 38 -5.28 10.19 5.86
N GLU A 39 -4.23 11.01 5.82
CA GLU A 39 -4.16 12.20 6.67
C GLU A 39 -5.25 13.21 6.30
N GLN A 40 -5.55 13.40 5.01
CA GLN A 40 -6.69 14.23 4.59
C GLN A 40 -8.02 13.70 5.14
N ALA A 41 -8.24 12.38 5.05
CA ALA A 41 -9.46 11.75 5.56
C ALA A 41 -9.61 11.92 7.09
N ARG A 42 -8.51 11.78 7.85
CA ARG A 42 -8.49 12.02 9.30
C ARG A 42 -8.83 13.45 9.66
N MET A 43 -8.24 14.43 8.95
CA MET A 43 -8.53 15.85 9.18
C MET A 43 -10.00 16.19 8.92
N LEU A 44 -10.60 15.60 7.89
CA LEU A 44 -11.99 15.85 7.52
C LEU A 44 -13.01 15.11 8.39
N SER A 45 -12.69 13.90 8.86
CA SER A 45 -13.63 13.09 9.64
C SER A 45 -13.74 13.55 11.09
N GLY A 46 -12.61 13.97 11.70
CA GLY A 46 -12.52 14.15 13.16
C GLY A 46 -12.75 12.86 13.96
N ALA A 47 -12.75 11.70 13.29
CA ALA A 47 -13.10 10.39 13.84
C ALA A 47 -12.13 9.29 13.36
N GLU A 48 -12.20 8.12 14.00
CA GLU A 48 -11.44 6.95 13.59
C GLU A 48 -11.76 6.56 12.13
N ILE A 49 -10.73 6.18 11.37
CA ILE A 49 -10.84 5.79 9.97
C ILE A 49 -10.78 4.28 9.85
N ILE A 50 -11.80 3.69 9.23
CA ILE A 50 -11.80 2.28 8.80
C ILE A 50 -11.68 2.24 7.27
N PRO A 51 -10.55 1.83 6.69
CA PRO A 51 -10.33 1.84 5.25
C PRO A 51 -11.07 0.69 4.59
N CYS A 52 -11.90 1.00 3.59
CA CYS A 52 -12.56 -0.02 2.78
C CYS A 52 -11.60 -0.52 1.70
N LEU A 53 -11.04 -1.73 1.82
CA LEU A 53 -10.04 -2.28 0.89
C LEU A 53 -10.62 -3.33 -0.09
N LYS A 54 -11.89 -3.20 -0.46
CA LYS A 54 -12.57 -4.13 -1.38
C LYS A 54 -11.89 -4.21 -2.75
N LYS A 55 -12.14 -5.30 -3.49
CA LYS A 55 -11.62 -5.53 -4.85
C LYS A 55 -10.11 -5.31 -4.96
N ASN A 56 -9.33 -5.98 -4.10
CA ASN A 56 -7.86 -5.88 -4.08
C ASN A 56 -7.36 -4.45 -3.85
N ALA A 57 -7.92 -3.76 -2.84
CA ALA A 57 -7.73 -2.32 -2.62
C ALA A 57 -8.00 -1.49 -3.89
N TYR A 58 -9.14 -1.72 -4.55
CA TYR A 58 -9.50 -1.09 -5.82
C TYR A 58 -8.42 -1.22 -6.90
N ALA A 59 -7.87 -2.43 -7.08
CA ALA A 59 -6.79 -2.76 -8.00
C ALA A 59 -5.40 -2.16 -7.69
N HIS A 60 -5.21 -1.49 -6.56
CA HIS A 60 -3.90 -0.98 -6.12
C HIS A 60 -3.03 -2.07 -5.45
N GLY A 61 -3.61 -3.22 -5.11
CA GLY A 61 -2.92 -4.32 -4.43
C GLY A 61 -3.21 -4.34 -2.94
N LEU A 62 -3.89 -5.38 -2.48
CA LEU A 62 -4.35 -5.51 -1.10
C LEU A 62 -3.18 -5.58 -0.12
N ALA A 63 -2.22 -6.47 -0.36
CA ALA A 63 -1.11 -6.68 0.55
C ALA A 63 -0.23 -5.43 0.78
N PRO A 64 0.22 -4.69 -0.27
CA PRO A 64 1.01 -3.47 -0.06
C PRO A 64 0.21 -2.36 0.59
N VAL A 65 -1.04 -2.15 0.19
CA VAL A 65 -1.89 -1.10 0.77
C VAL A 65 -2.21 -1.39 2.23
N THR A 66 -2.63 -2.61 2.57
CA THR A 66 -2.91 -3.00 3.96
C THR A 66 -1.65 -2.90 4.82
N GLY A 67 -0.52 -3.45 4.35
CA GLY A 67 0.74 -3.41 5.10
C GLY A 67 1.21 -1.97 5.38
N TYR A 68 0.99 -1.06 4.44
CA TYR A 68 1.29 0.35 4.62
C TYR A 68 0.33 1.03 5.60
N LEU A 69 -0.99 0.87 5.45
CA LEU A 69 -1.99 1.48 6.35
C LEU A 69 -1.83 1.01 7.80
N MET A 70 -1.52 -0.28 8.00
CA MET A 70 -1.18 -0.82 9.34
C MET A 70 0.03 -0.11 9.97
N SER A 71 1.04 0.23 9.16
CA SER A 71 2.20 0.98 9.66
C SER A 71 1.85 2.43 10.03
N ARG A 72 0.72 2.95 9.56
CA ARG A 72 0.15 4.28 9.85
C ARG A 72 -0.89 4.27 10.98
N GLY A 73 -1.08 3.12 11.64
CA GLY A 73 -1.98 2.97 12.78
C GLY A 73 -3.45 2.84 12.38
N VAL A 74 -3.73 2.15 11.28
CA VAL A 74 -5.06 1.83 10.77
C VAL A 74 -5.18 0.34 10.49
#